data_AF-A0A943SRU0-F1
#
_entry.id   AF-A0A943SRU0-F1
#
_cell.length_a   1.000
_cell.length_b   1.000
_cell.length_c   1.000
_cell.angle_alpha   90.00
_cell.angle_beta   90.00
_cell.angle_gamma   90.00
#
_symmetry.space_group_name_H-M   'P 1'
#
loop_
_entity.id
_entity.type
_entity.pdbx_description
1 polymer ?
#
loop_
_entity_poly.entity_id
_entity_poly.type
_entity_poly.pdbx_seq_one_letter_code
_entity_poly.pdbx_strand_id
1 'polypeptide(L)'
;MKNEKKVDIEQANKVYFQSLANTRASAAMMINSLAGVFLFAIEILCFYSYDVSKGIKPFSHWFFDILVIYCLYHIIAFFLPLMGAFIYRRQVLSTTLLLFTYAGMFLSLQVMGLLIIVSALANKEFEVGFPKYGFLVIPFLVICTLLGFIYHYFWLKNQLKIGFSPTRTLGNYFAKSSSYSSNALTIIFVCSMLGAILSGYFGVVLGIALTILFSYAFSQLLTEVGYLLYLKTKSKEYWEDEPENNPTLWDLLWDWLKGFSLKKAKIRIPLEIVFFVLIIELLDHLGYNGSSLARPILLVWIVRMLTLGLVLDFFTSVARAIMRKFSKKKQGKK
;
A
#
# COMPACT_ATOMS: atom_id res chain seq x y z
N MET A 1 -28.43 16.03 37.46
CA MET A 1 -28.49 14.97 36.42
C MET A 1 -28.25 15.60 35.07
N LYS A 2 -27.11 15.32 34.42
CA LYS A 2 -26.85 15.75 33.04
C LYS A 2 -27.70 14.86 32.12
N ASN A 3 -28.53 15.48 31.30
CA ASN A 3 -29.28 14.84 30.23
C ASN A 3 -28.32 14.25 29.20
N GLU A 4 -27.85 13.03 29.41
CA GLU A 4 -27.29 12.22 28.33
C GLU A 4 -28.45 11.86 27.40
N LYS A 5 -28.55 12.59 26.28
CA LYS A 5 -29.34 12.14 25.13
C LYS A 5 -28.93 10.69 24.87
N LYS A 6 -29.84 9.73 25.09
CA LYS A 6 -29.70 8.36 24.58
C LYS A 6 -29.40 8.50 23.09
N VAL A 7 -28.13 8.37 22.73
CA VAL A 7 -27.73 8.30 21.33
C VAL A 7 -28.41 7.05 20.81
N ASP A 8 -29.27 7.21 19.81
CA ASP A 8 -29.86 6.07 19.13
C ASP A 8 -28.72 5.23 18.54
N ILE A 9 -28.58 4.00 19.05
CA ILE A 9 -27.48 3.08 18.72
C ILE A 9 -27.47 2.80 17.22
N GLU A 10 -28.65 2.66 16.62
CA GLU A 10 -28.81 2.42 15.19
C GLU A 10 -28.30 3.61 14.38
N GLN A 11 -28.72 4.82 14.75
CA GLN A 11 -28.23 6.05 14.13
C GLN A 11 -26.71 6.23 14.30
N ALA A 12 -26.15 5.92 15.48
CA ALA A 12 -24.71 6.00 15.71
C ALA A 12 -23.92 5.05 14.80
N ASN A 13 -24.37 3.79 14.69
CA ASN A 13 -23.78 2.80 13.81
C ASN A 13 -23.89 3.23 12.35
N LYS A 14 -25.06 3.73 11.94
CA LYS A 14 -25.31 4.22 10.59
C LYS A 14 -24.35 5.34 10.20
N VAL A 15 -24.26 6.37 11.03
CA VAL A 15 -23.36 7.52 10.80
C VAL A 15 -21.89 7.06 10.74
N TYR A 16 -21.50 6.10 11.58
CA TYR A 16 -20.15 5.53 11.54
C TYR A 16 -19.84 4.86 10.21
N PHE A 17 -20.71 3.97 9.73
CA PHE A 17 -20.46 3.23 8.48
C PHE A 17 -20.57 4.11 7.24
N GLN A 18 -21.44 5.14 7.24
CA GLN A 18 -21.45 6.16 6.21
C GLN A 18 -20.14 6.97 6.19
N SER A 19 -19.64 7.35 7.37
CA SER A 19 -18.33 8.00 7.50
C SER A 19 -17.20 7.09 6.98
N LEU A 20 -17.22 5.80 7.35
CA LEU A 20 -16.24 4.81 6.89
C LEU A 20 -16.25 4.69 5.36
N ALA A 21 -17.43 4.52 4.75
CA ALA A 21 -17.63 4.42 3.31
C ALA A 21 -17.09 5.64 2.56
N ASN A 22 -17.28 6.85 3.10
CA ASN A 22 -16.82 8.08 2.49
C ASN A 22 -15.34 8.42 2.80
N THR A 23 -14.64 7.58 3.56
CA THR A 23 -13.26 7.81 4.00
C THR A 23 -12.38 6.59 3.74
N ARG A 24 -12.05 5.80 4.76
CA ARG A 24 -11.11 4.66 4.71
C ARG A 24 -11.63 3.51 3.86
N ALA A 25 -12.93 3.41 3.64
CA ALA A 25 -13.54 2.38 2.79
C ALA A 25 -14.11 2.94 1.48
N SER A 26 -13.61 4.11 1.04
CA SER A 26 -14.01 4.69 -0.23
C SER A 26 -13.30 4.00 -1.39
N ALA A 27 -13.95 3.88 -2.55
CA ALA A 27 -13.32 3.36 -3.77
C ALA A 27 -12.01 4.10 -4.11
N ALA A 28 -11.92 5.40 -3.79
CA ALA A 28 -10.71 6.19 -3.97
C ALA A 28 -9.48 5.64 -3.22
N MET A 29 -9.67 4.92 -2.13
CA MET A 29 -8.59 4.39 -1.31
C MET A 29 -7.82 3.24 -1.98
N MET A 30 -8.35 2.67 -3.07
CA MET A 30 -7.58 1.71 -3.89
C MET A 30 -6.32 2.33 -4.48
N ILE A 31 -6.18 3.66 -4.50
CA ILE A 31 -4.92 4.32 -4.86
C ILE A 31 -3.75 3.91 -3.96
N ASN A 32 -4.03 3.51 -2.71
CA ASN A 32 -2.99 3.03 -1.79
C ASN A 32 -2.39 1.70 -2.24
N SER A 33 -3.00 1.01 -3.20
CA SER A 33 -2.44 -0.21 -3.79
C SER A 33 -1.05 0.01 -4.39
N LEU A 34 -0.68 1.24 -4.77
CA LEU A 34 0.67 1.57 -5.21
C LEU A 34 1.73 1.22 -4.14
N ALA A 35 1.42 1.44 -2.86
CA ALA A 35 2.31 1.02 -1.78
C ALA A 35 2.46 -0.51 -1.75
N GLY A 36 1.36 -1.24 -1.97
CA GLY A 36 1.38 -2.70 -2.12
C GLY A 36 2.25 -3.15 -3.29
N VAL A 37 2.23 -2.47 -4.44
CA VAL A 37 3.11 -2.79 -5.58
C VAL A 37 4.58 -2.74 -5.18
N PHE A 38 5.00 -1.69 -4.46
CA PHE A 38 6.40 -1.57 -4.01
C PHE A 38 6.79 -2.67 -3.01
N LEU A 39 5.91 -2.98 -2.06
CA LEU A 39 6.20 -4.02 -1.07
C LEU A 39 6.28 -5.40 -1.75
N PHE A 40 5.30 -5.75 -2.59
CA PHE A 40 5.33 -7.00 -3.35
C PHE A 40 6.53 -7.08 -4.29
N ALA A 41 6.97 -5.97 -4.90
CA ALA A 41 8.16 -5.97 -5.75
C ALA A 41 9.43 -6.34 -4.97
N ILE A 42 9.59 -5.83 -3.75
CA ILE A 42 10.69 -6.20 -2.84
C ILE A 42 10.61 -7.69 -2.48
N GLU A 43 9.42 -8.15 -2.10
CA GLU A 43 9.18 -9.54 -1.71
C GLU A 43 9.48 -10.51 -2.86
N ILE A 44 8.96 -10.22 -4.05
CA ILE A 44 9.23 -11.00 -5.27
C ILE A 44 10.72 -11.05 -5.53
N LEU A 45 11.46 -9.94 -5.40
CA LEU A 45 12.91 -9.93 -5.62
C LEU A 45 13.65 -10.81 -4.60
N CYS A 46 13.29 -10.73 -3.32
CA CYS A 46 13.88 -11.56 -2.27
C CYS A 46 13.61 -13.06 -2.49
N PHE A 47 12.36 -13.44 -2.76
CA PHE A 47 12.00 -14.84 -3.00
C PHE A 47 12.54 -15.37 -4.33
N TYR A 48 12.61 -14.52 -5.37
CA TYR A 48 13.24 -14.89 -6.64
C TYR A 48 14.73 -15.19 -6.45
N SER A 49 15.46 -14.33 -5.72
CA SER A 49 16.89 -14.56 -5.41
C SER A 49 17.08 -15.86 -4.66
N TYR A 50 16.26 -16.08 -3.62
CA TYR A 50 16.28 -17.31 -2.84
C TYR A 50 16.03 -18.56 -3.68
N ASP A 51 14.99 -18.55 -4.53
CA ASP A 51 14.67 -19.69 -5.37
C ASP A 51 15.82 -20.00 -6.34
N VAL A 52 16.36 -18.97 -7.00
CA VAL A 52 17.51 -19.11 -7.90
C VAL A 52 18.73 -19.68 -7.17
N SER A 53 19.04 -19.19 -5.96
CA SER A 53 20.21 -19.67 -5.20
C SER A 53 20.06 -21.12 -4.71
N LYS A 54 18.82 -21.61 -4.60
CA LYS A 54 18.51 -23.02 -4.30
C LYS A 54 18.27 -23.89 -5.54
N GLY A 55 18.39 -23.34 -6.75
CA GLY A 55 18.09 -24.06 -7.99
C GLY A 55 16.60 -24.38 -8.18
N ILE A 56 15.72 -23.71 -7.43
CA ILE A 56 14.27 -23.80 -7.54
C ILE A 56 13.83 -22.84 -8.65
N LYS A 57 12.88 -23.25 -9.49
CA LYS A 57 12.30 -22.37 -10.50
C LYS A 57 11.24 -21.49 -9.83
N PRO A 58 11.32 -20.15 -9.87
CA PRO A 58 10.41 -19.27 -9.11
C PRO A 58 8.91 -19.55 -9.35
N PHE A 59 8.50 -19.84 -10.58
CA PHE A 59 7.11 -20.19 -10.93
C PHE A 59 6.78 -21.69 -10.76
N SER A 60 7.54 -22.43 -9.95
CA SER A 60 7.25 -23.85 -9.68
C SER A 60 6.43 -24.09 -8.42
N HIS A 61 6.13 -23.04 -7.64
CA HIS A 61 5.33 -23.16 -6.42
C HIS A 61 4.33 -22.02 -6.29
N TRP A 62 3.18 -22.37 -5.70
CA TRP A 62 2.01 -21.51 -5.63
C TRP A 62 2.24 -20.22 -4.81
N PHE A 63 3.20 -20.21 -3.88
CA PHE A 63 3.46 -19.04 -3.04
C PHE A 63 4.04 -17.89 -3.86
N PHE A 64 5.05 -18.15 -4.70
CA PHE A 64 5.62 -17.14 -5.58
C PHE A 64 4.57 -16.63 -6.59
N ASP A 65 3.74 -17.53 -7.13
CA ASP A 65 2.64 -17.17 -8.03
C ASP A 65 1.66 -16.20 -7.37
N ILE A 66 1.30 -16.43 -6.09
CA ILE A 66 0.44 -15.53 -5.33
C ILE A 66 1.04 -14.14 -5.18
N LEU A 67 2.34 -14.02 -4.88
CA LEU A 67 2.99 -12.71 -4.76
C LEU A 67 2.92 -11.93 -6.08
N VAL A 68 3.20 -12.60 -7.20
CA VAL A 68 3.14 -12.00 -8.54
C VAL A 68 1.69 -11.61 -8.89
N ILE A 69 0.72 -12.48 -8.67
CA ILE A 69 -0.70 -12.22 -8.94
C ILE A 69 -1.19 -11.02 -8.13
N TYR A 70 -0.86 -10.96 -6.84
CA TYR A 70 -1.25 -9.81 -6.01
C TYR A 70 -0.54 -8.53 -6.43
N CYS A 71 0.73 -8.58 -6.84
CA CYS A 71 1.44 -7.43 -7.37
C CYS A 71 0.73 -6.87 -8.62
N LEU A 72 0.40 -7.74 -9.58
CA LEU A 72 -0.34 -7.37 -10.80
C LEU A 72 -1.72 -6.81 -10.46
N TYR A 73 -2.43 -7.45 -9.54
CA TYR A 73 -3.71 -6.97 -9.05
C TYR A 73 -3.61 -5.56 -8.45
N HIS A 74 -2.57 -5.27 -7.66
CA HIS A 74 -2.35 -3.94 -7.07
C HIS A 74 -2.06 -2.87 -8.14
N ILE A 75 -1.33 -3.23 -9.21
CA ILE A 75 -1.14 -2.33 -10.36
C ILE A 75 -2.50 -1.99 -10.99
N ILE A 76 -3.37 -2.97 -11.21
CA ILE A 76 -4.70 -2.75 -11.76
C ILE A 76 -5.55 -1.90 -10.80
N ALA A 77 -5.56 -2.27 -9.51
CA ALA A 77 -6.35 -1.61 -8.47
C ALA A 77 -6.02 -0.13 -8.32
N PHE A 78 -4.75 0.26 -8.53
CA PHE A 78 -4.32 1.65 -8.51
C PHE A 78 -5.07 2.54 -9.50
N PHE A 79 -5.40 1.97 -10.67
CA PHE A 79 -6.07 2.70 -11.75
C PHE A 79 -7.59 2.65 -11.66
N LEU A 80 -8.18 1.72 -10.90
CA LEU A 80 -9.65 1.60 -10.77
C LEU A 80 -10.36 2.87 -10.26
N PRO A 81 -9.85 3.62 -9.26
CA PRO A 81 -10.45 4.89 -8.84
C PRO A 81 -10.59 5.92 -9.96
N LEU A 82 -9.76 5.81 -10.99
CA LEU A 82 -9.66 6.76 -12.09
C LEU A 82 -10.62 6.41 -13.24
N MET A 83 -11.46 5.37 -13.06
CA MET A 83 -12.57 5.03 -13.98
C MET A 83 -13.81 5.94 -13.81
N GLY A 84 -13.69 7.03 -13.06
CA GLY A 84 -14.76 8.02 -12.94
C GLY A 84 -16.00 7.48 -12.22
N ALA A 85 -17.19 7.87 -12.68
CA ALA A 85 -18.48 7.48 -12.13
C ALA A 85 -18.70 5.96 -12.04
N PHE A 86 -18.04 5.16 -12.89
CA PHE A 86 -18.28 3.72 -12.98
C PHE A 86 -18.03 3.01 -11.64
N ILE A 87 -16.90 3.32 -11.00
CA ILE A 87 -16.51 2.66 -9.75
C ILE A 87 -17.45 3.04 -8.60
N TYR A 88 -17.96 4.28 -8.62
CA TYR A 88 -18.90 4.80 -7.64
C TYR A 88 -20.32 4.28 -7.84
N ARG A 89 -20.72 3.96 -9.08
CA ARG A 89 -22.03 3.34 -9.37
C ARG A 89 -22.08 1.85 -9.00
N ARG A 90 -20.94 1.17 -8.93
CA ARG A 90 -20.82 -0.25 -8.63
C ARG A 90 -20.30 -0.49 -7.20
N GLN A 91 -20.98 0.06 -6.19
CA GLN A 91 -20.54 0.09 -4.79
C GLN A 91 -20.17 -1.26 -4.17
N VAL A 92 -20.94 -2.31 -4.45
CA VAL A 92 -20.63 -3.66 -3.93
C VAL A 92 -19.32 -4.15 -4.54
N LEU A 93 -19.19 -4.09 -5.87
CA LEU A 93 -17.99 -4.49 -6.59
C LEU A 93 -16.77 -3.66 -6.16
N SER A 94 -16.89 -2.33 -6.10
CA SER A 94 -15.78 -1.45 -5.73
C SER A 94 -15.31 -1.69 -4.30
N THR A 95 -16.24 -1.95 -3.37
CA THR A 95 -15.90 -2.29 -1.98
C THR A 95 -15.28 -3.68 -1.88
N THR A 96 -15.74 -4.66 -2.68
CA THR A 96 -15.11 -5.98 -2.78
C THR A 96 -13.67 -5.89 -3.31
N LEU A 97 -13.44 -5.11 -4.37
CA LEU A 97 -12.10 -4.87 -4.90
C LEU A 97 -11.23 -4.15 -3.85
N LEU A 98 -11.76 -3.13 -3.18
CA LEU A 98 -11.03 -2.48 -2.09
C LEU A 98 -10.65 -3.47 -0.97
N LEU A 99 -11.53 -4.41 -0.63
CA LEU A 99 -11.25 -5.45 0.37
C LEU A 99 -10.09 -6.36 -0.07
N PHE A 100 -10.05 -6.78 -1.34
CA PHE A 100 -8.92 -7.53 -1.91
C PHE A 100 -7.62 -6.71 -1.90
N THR A 101 -7.70 -5.40 -2.14
CA THR A 101 -6.55 -4.48 -2.03
C THR A 101 -6.03 -4.45 -0.59
N TYR A 102 -6.90 -4.30 0.41
CA TYR A 102 -6.48 -4.34 1.81
C TYR A 102 -5.96 -5.70 2.24
N ALA A 103 -6.55 -6.79 1.75
CA ALA A 103 -6.10 -8.14 2.06
C ALA A 103 -4.70 -8.40 1.49
N GLY A 104 -4.43 -8.00 0.25
CA GLY A 104 -3.11 -8.15 -0.34
C GLY A 104 -2.06 -7.24 0.31
N MET A 105 -2.38 -5.98 0.63
CA MET A 105 -1.46 -5.14 1.42
C MET A 105 -1.16 -5.75 2.79
N PHE A 106 -2.16 -6.34 3.45
CA PHE A 106 -1.94 -7.01 4.72
C PHE A 106 -1.04 -8.25 4.58
N LEU A 107 -1.30 -9.08 3.57
CA LEU A 107 -0.45 -10.23 3.23
C LEU A 107 1.00 -9.80 3.02
N SER A 108 1.22 -8.78 2.18
CA SER A 108 2.54 -8.23 1.92
C SER A 108 3.22 -7.75 3.21
N LEU A 109 2.53 -7.02 4.08
CA LEU A 109 3.11 -6.60 5.36
C LEU A 109 3.49 -7.78 6.29
N GLN A 110 2.73 -8.89 6.25
CA GLN A 110 3.12 -10.11 6.97
C GLN A 110 4.35 -10.77 6.35
N VAL A 111 4.43 -10.84 5.02
CA VAL A 111 5.60 -11.36 4.30
C VAL A 111 6.83 -10.49 4.56
N MET A 112 6.70 -9.17 4.59
CA MET A 112 7.76 -8.26 4.99
C MET A 112 8.23 -8.53 6.44
N GLY A 113 7.29 -8.78 7.36
CA GLY A 113 7.59 -9.22 8.72
C GLY A 113 8.42 -10.51 8.75
N LEU A 114 8.05 -11.50 7.93
CA LEU A 114 8.83 -12.72 7.74
C LEU A 114 10.25 -12.42 7.28
N LEU A 115 10.41 -11.65 6.19
CA LEU A 115 11.71 -11.30 5.63
C LEU A 115 12.62 -10.65 6.67
N ILE A 116 12.10 -9.67 7.42
CA ILE A 116 12.83 -8.94 8.44
C ILE A 116 13.28 -9.89 9.57
N ILE A 117 12.37 -10.70 10.11
CA ILE A 117 12.67 -11.56 11.26
C ILE A 117 13.70 -12.63 10.88
N VAL A 118 13.48 -13.37 9.79
CA VAL A 118 14.37 -14.48 9.42
C VAL A 118 15.75 -13.99 9.00
N SER A 119 15.82 -12.85 8.29
CA SER A 119 17.10 -12.24 7.93
C SER A 119 17.83 -11.74 9.18
N ALA A 120 17.13 -11.11 10.12
CA ALA A 120 17.75 -10.63 11.36
C ALA A 120 18.30 -11.77 12.23
N LEU A 121 17.67 -12.95 12.22
CA LEU A 121 18.16 -14.14 12.90
C LEU A 121 19.37 -14.79 12.21
N ALA A 122 19.66 -14.42 10.96
CA ALA A 122 20.73 -14.99 10.15
C ALA A 122 21.67 -13.92 9.59
N ASN A 123 22.16 -13.00 10.45
CA ASN A 123 23.16 -11.98 10.09
C ASN A 123 22.78 -11.11 8.87
N LYS A 124 21.49 -10.84 8.68
CA LYS A 124 20.89 -10.07 7.57
C LYS A 124 20.85 -10.81 6.22
N GLU A 125 21.03 -12.12 6.21
CA GLU A 125 20.94 -12.94 5.00
C GLU A 125 19.62 -13.72 4.97
N PHE A 126 18.69 -13.28 4.11
CA PHE A 126 17.40 -13.93 3.94
C PHE A 126 17.53 -15.41 3.53
N GLU A 127 18.45 -15.70 2.59
CA GLU A 127 18.58 -17.04 1.99
C GLU A 127 19.07 -18.13 2.95
N VAL A 128 19.76 -17.70 4.02
CA VAL A 128 20.21 -18.56 5.12
C VAL A 128 19.14 -18.62 6.21
N GLY A 129 18.53 -17.48 6.53
CA GLY A 129 17.54 -17.38 7.58
C GLY A 129 16.22 -18.09 7.28
N PHE A 130 15.73 -18.00 6.05
CA PHE A 130 14.42 -18.53 5.69
C PHE A 130 14.30 -20.06 5.83
N PRO A 131 15.23 -20.88 5.32
CA PRO A 131 15.20 -22.33 5.54
C PRO A 131 15.28 -22.73 7.02
N LYS A 132 16.04 -21.96 7.82
CA LYS A 132 16.33 -22.31 9.21
C LYS A 132 15.25 -21.86 10.19
N TYR A 133 14.65 -20.71 9.97
CA TYR A 133 13.73 -20.08 10.92
C TYR A 133 12.32 -19.91 10.37
N GLY A 134 12.10 -20.04 9.05
CA GLY A 134 10.79 -19.87 8.42
C GLY A 134 9.71 -20.77 9.03
N PHE A 135 10.06 -22.01 9.40
CA PHE A 135 9.12 -22.94 10.03
C PHE A 135 8.60 -22.48 11.41
N LEU A 136 9.33 -21.61 12.11
CA LEU A 136 8.91 -21.00 13.38
C LEU A 136 8.17 -19.68 13.14
N VAL A 137 8.71 -18.85 12.26
CA VAL A 137 8.20 -17.50 12.02
C VAL A 137 6.86 -17.54 11.30
N ILE A 138 6.68 -18.39 10.29
CA ILE A 138 5.41 -18.49 9.54
C ILE A 138 4.22 -18.81 10.46
N PRO A 139 4.26 -19.86 11.31
CA PRO A 139 3.18 -20.12 12.27
C PRO A 139 2.92 -18.94 13.21
N PHE A 140 3.96 -18.26 13.69
CA PHE A 140 3.81 -17.07 14.52
C PHE A 140 3.00 -15.97 13.81
N LEU A 141 3.35 -15.63 12.55
CA LEU A 141 2.62 -14.64 11.75
C LEU A 141 1.15 -15.05 11.54
N VAL A 142 0.91 -16.32 11.24
CA VAL A 142 -0.44 -16.87 11.05
C VAL A 142 -1.26 -16.76 12.34
N ILE A 143 -0.69 -17.13 13.48
CA ILE A 143 -1.35 -17.02 14.79
C ILE A 143 -1.69 -15.56 15.11
N CYS A 144 -0.75 -14.62 14.93
CA CYS A 144 -1.01 -13.20 15.13
C CYS A 144 -2.17 -12.70 14.25
N THR A 145 -2.17 -13.11 12.98
CA THR A 145 -3.22 -12.76 12.01
C THR A 145 -4.58 -13.30 12.45
N LEU A 146 -4.68 -14.59 12.80
CA LEU A 146 -5.92 -15.22 13.23
C LEU A 146 -6.47 -14.61 14.52
N LEU A 147 -5.61 -14.39 15.52
CA LEU A 147 -6.00 -13.74 16.77
C LEU A 147 -6.52 -12.32 16.53
N GLY A 148 -5.90 -11.57 15.62
CA GLY A 148 -6.37 -10.25 15.21
C GLY A 148 -7.80 -10.28 14.67
N PHE A 149 -8.12 -11.21 13.77
CA PHE A 149 -9.46 -11.37 13.22
C PHE A 149 -10.48 -11.82 14.28
N ILE A 150 -10.13 -12.81 15.11
CA ILE A 150 -11.01 -13.29 16.19
C ILE A 150 -11.36 -12.12 17.12
N TYR A 151 -10.37 -11.37 17.56
CA TYR A 151 -10.57 -10.20 18.41
C TYR A 151 -11.49 -9.17 17.74
N HIS A 152 -11.20 -8.78 16.50
CA HIS A 152 -11.96 -7.73 15.81
C HIS A 152 -13.37 -8.14 15.42
N TYR A 153 -13.62 -9.43 15.20
CA TYR A 153 -14.97 -9.97 15.04
C TYR A 153 -15.82 -9.76 16.31
N PHE A 154 -15.32 -10.19 17.47
CA PHE A 154 -16.04 -10.02 18.75
C PHE A 154 -16.16 -8.55 19.15
N TRP A 155 -15.10 -7.77 18.93
CA TRP A 155 -15.10 -6.34 19.18
C TRP A 155 -16.16 -5.64 18.32
N LEU A 156 -16.22 -5.91 17.02
CA LEU A 156 -17.22 -5.32 16.12
C LEU A 156 -18.64 -5.71 16.55
N LYS A 157 -18.86 -6.98 16.85
CA LYS A 157 -20.15 -7.46 17.38
C LYS A 157 -20.56 -6.71 18.65
N ASN A 158 -19.63 -6.39 19.53
CA ASN A 158 -19.91 -5.61 20.73
C ASN A 158 -20.18 -4.13 20.40
N GLN A 159 -19.39 -3.51 19.53
CA GLN A 159 -19.59 -2.11 19.10
C GLN A 159 -20.97 -1.90 18.47
N LEU A 160 -21.44 -2.84 17.65
CA LEU A 160 -22.77 -2.77 17.05
C LEU A 160 -23.90 -2.76 18.09
N LYS A 161 -23.70 -3.38 19.27
CA LYS A 161 -24.70 -3.38 20.36
C LYS A 161 -24.72 -2.09 21.17
N ILE A 162 -23.57 -1.44 21.35
CA ILE A 162 -23.43 -0.24 22.19
C ILE A 162 -23.48 1.07 21.39
N GLY A 163 -23.27 1.01 20.08
CA GLY A 163 -23.16 2.17 19.21
C GLY A 163 -21.72 2.69 19.08
N PHE A 164 -21.33 3.07 17.87
CA PHE A 164 -20.04 3.70 17.62
C PHE A 164 -19.96 5.13 18.19
N SER A 165 -18.84 5.48 18.82
CA SER A 165 -18.66 6.82 19.39
C SER A 165 -18.48 7.91 18.32
N PRO A 166 -18.94 9.15 18.57
CA PRO A 166 -18.68 10.28 17.67
C PRO A 166 -17.18 10.53 17.44
N THR A 167 -16.34 10.32 18.45
CA THR A 167 -14.88 10.45 18.35
C THR A 167 -14.28 9.48 17.35
N ARG A 168 -14.75 8.23 17.32
CA ARG A 168 -14.30 7.22 16.36
C ARG A 168 -14.81 7.52 14.95
N THR A 169 -16.05 7.97 14.82
CA THR A 169 -16.62 8.47 13.57
C THR A 169 -15.85 9.65 12.99
N LEU A 170 -15.41 10.59 13.84
CA LEU A 170 -14.55 11.70 13.43
C LEU A 170 -13.14 11.23 13.06
N GLY A 171 -12.62 10.21 13.75
CA GLY A 171 -11.34 9.57 13.45
C GLY A 171 -11.25 9.08 11.99
N ASN A 172 -12.34 8.58 11.41
CA ASN A 172 -12.41 8.21 9.99
C ASN A 172 -12.09 9.39 9.05
N TYR A 173 -12.61 10.59 9.35
CA TYR A 173 -12.34 11.81 8.57
C TYR A 173 -10.93 12.34 8.79
N PHE A 174 -10.39 12.20 10.00
CA PHE A 174 -9.01 12.57 10.29
C PHE A 174 -8.00 11.64 9.61
N ALA A 175 -8.27 10.34 9.55
CA ALA A 175 -7.46 9.38 8.78
C ALA A 175 -7.39 9.75 7.27
N LYS A 176 -8.40 10.44 6.74
CA LYS A 176 -8.40 10.98 5.37
C LYS A 176 -7.59 12.29 5.21
N SER A 177 -7.31 13.03 6.29
CA SER A 177 -6.83 14.43 6.24
C SER A 177 -5.55 14.76 7.03
N SER A 178 -4.96 13.82 7.78
CA SER A 178 -3.79 14.10 8.62
C SER A 178 -2.64 13.09 8.51
N SER A 179 -1.46 13.62 8.16
CA SER A 179 -0.21 13.35 8.87
C SER A 179 -0.43 13.72 10.34
N TYR A 180 -0.89 12.79 11.20
CA TYR A 180 -0.77 12.97 12.64
C TYR A 180 -0.78 11.67 13.43
N SER A 181 0.09 11.70 14.45
CA SER A 181 0.61 10.63 15.29
C SER A 181 -0.43 10.05 16.25
N SER A 182 -0.56 8.72 16.26
CA SER A 182 -1.11 8.02 17.42
C SER A 182 -0.02 7.84 18.47
N ASN A 183 -0.21 8.42 19.66
CA ASN A 183 0.68 8.20 20.80
C ASN A 183 0.86 6.71 21.09
N ALA A 184 -0.16 5.86 20.88
CA ALA A 184 -0.04 4.42 21.09
C ALA A 184 0.87 3.73 20.06
N LEU A 185 0.85 4.17 18.80
CA LEU A 185 1.77 3.64 17.77
C LEU A 185 3.20 4.09 18.03
N THR A 186 3.38 5.35 18.42
CA THR A 186 4.68 5.88 18.85
C THR A 186 5.17 5.15 20.10
N ILE A 187 4.29 4.82 21.06
CA ILE A 187 4.64 4.06 22.26
C ILE A 187 5.02 2.62 21.89
N ILE A 188 4.25 1.92 21.05
CA ILE A 188 4.59 0.57 20.58
C ILE A 188 5.93 0.59 19.84
N PHE A 189 6.11 1.58 18.96
CA PHE A 189 7.36 1.77 18.24
C PHE A 189 8.52 2.05 19.20
N VAL A 190 8.42 3.02 20.11
CA VAL A 190 9.47 3.37 21.08
C VAL A 190 9.77 2.21 22.05
N CYS A 191 8.77 1.53 22.60
CA CYS A 191 8.96 0.35 23.45
C CYS A 191 9.61 -0.81 22.68
N SER A 192 9.24 -1.02 21.41
CA SER A 192 9.90 -2.01 20.55
C SER A 192 11.35 -1.62 20.23
N MET A 193 11.62 -0.33 20.02
CA MET A 193 12.98 0.20 19.80
C MET A 193 13.86 0.09 21.05
N LEU A 194 13.30 0.31 22.24
CA LEU A 194 14.02 0.12 23.51
C LEU A 194 14.34 -1.36 23.76
N GLY A 195 13.38 -2.27 23.55
CA GLY A 195 13.63 -3.71 23.65
C GLY A 195 14.64 -4.22 22.60
N ALA A 196 14.61 -3.63 21.40
CA ALA A 196 15.54 -3.90 20.31
C ALA A 196 16.98 -3.45 20.62
N ILE A 197 17.16 -2.27 21.21
CA ILE A 197 18.47 -1.73 21.62
C ILE A 197 19.05 -2.55 22.78
N LEU A 198 18.22 -2.94 23.76
CA LEU A 198 18.66 -3.69 24.94
C LEU A 198 19.00 -5.17 24.64
N SER A 199 18.37 -5.77 23.63
CA SER A 199 18.58 -7.18 23.27
C SER A 199 19.69 -7.42 22.25
N GLY A 200 20.12 -6.40 21.49
CA GLY A 200 21.02 -6.56 20.35
C GLY A 200 20.37 -7.20 19.11
N TYR A 201 19.11 -7.65 19.20
CA TYR A 201 18.36 -8.30 18.11
C TYR A 201 17.37 -7.34 17.45
N PHE A 202 17.87 -6.18 17.00
CA PHE A 202 17.03 -5.07 16.56
C PHE A 202 16.02 -5.45 15.48
N GLY A 203 16.47 -6.16 14.43
CA GLY A 203 15.60 -6.57 13.33
C GLY A 203 14.50 -7.55 13.77
N VAL A 204 14.79 -8.45 14.71
CA VAL A 204 13.81 -9.44 15.21
C VAL A 204 12.71 -8.74 15.99
N VAL A 205 13.08 -7.87 16.95
CA VAL A 205 12.11 -7.15 17.78
C VAL A 205 11.26 -6.21 16.93
N LEU A 206 11.86 -5.50 15.97
CA LEU A 206 11.13 -4.66 15.02
C LEU A 206 10.15 -5.49 14.18
N GLY A 207 10.59 -6.63 13.64
CA GLY A 207 9.74 -7.50 12.84
C GLY A 207 8.54 -8.07 13.62
N ILE A 208 8.75 -8.48 14.87
CA ILE A 208 7.69 -8.93 15.78
C ILE A 208 6.71 -7.80 16.08
N ALA A 209 7.21 -6.62 16.44
CA ALA A 209 6.38 -5.47 16.79
C ALA A 209 5.52 -5.02 15.60
N LEU A 210 6.11 -4.93 14.40
CA LEU A 210 5.39 -4.60 13.16
C LEU A 210 4.36 -5.66 12.82
N THR A 211 4.70 -6.95 12.98
CA THR A 211 3.74 -8.06 12.77
C THR A 211 2.50 -7.89 13.64
N ILE A 212 2.69 -7.70 14.96
CA ILE A 212 1.59 -7.54 15.92
C ILE A 212 0.77 -6.30 15.58
N LEU A 213 1.46 -5.18 15.31
CA LEU A 213 0.82 -3.92 14.95
C LEU A 213 -0.05 -4.06 13.71
N PHE A 214 0.49 -4.60 12.62
CA PHE A 214 -0.26 -4.76 11.38
C PHE A 214 -1.36 -5.80 11.51
N SER A 215 -1.12 -6.88 12.27
CA SER A 215 -2.15 -7.87 12.58
C SER A 215 -3.35 -7.23 13.29
N TYR A 216 -3.11 -6.34 14.24
CA TYR A 216 -4.17 -5.58 14.90
C TYR A 216 -4.85 -4.58 13.94
N ALA A 217 -4.06 -3.71 13.30
CA ALA A 217 -4.60 -2.60 12.51
C ALA A 217 -5.37 -3.07 11.25
N PHE A 218 -4.83 -4.04 10.52
CA PHE A 218 -5.45 -4.52 9.28
C PHE A 218 -6.61 -5.48 9.55
N SER A 219 -6.55 -6.33 10.59
CA SER A 219 -7.72 -7.16 10.92
C SER A 219 -8.91 -6.30 11.34
N GLN A 220 -8.70 -5.18 12.03
CA GLN A 220 -9.76 -4.20 12.29
C GLN A 220 -10.33 -3.63 11.00
N LEU A 221 -9.46 -3.12 10.13
CA LEU A 221 -9.87 -2.49 8.88
C LEU A 221 -10.65 -3.47 7.99
N LEU A 222 -10.12 -4.69 7.80
CA LEU A 222 -10.75 -5.72 6.98
C LEU A 222 -12.09 -6.17 7.57
N THR A 223 -12.20 -6.30 8.90
CA THR A 223 -13.46 -6.66 9.55
C THR A 223 -14.52 -5.56 9.38
N GLU A 224 -14.13 -4.30 9.56
CA GLU A 224 -15.04 -3.14 9.37
C GLU A 224 -15.47 -2.96 7.92
N VAL A 225 -14.53 -3.06 6.97
CA VAL A 225 -14.80 -2.95 5.53
C VAL A 225 -15.63 -4.14 5.03
N GLY A 226 -15.36 -5.35 5.53
CA GLY A 226 -16.14 -6.54 5.22
C GLY A 226 -17.59 -6.42 5.72
N TYR A 227 -17.79 -5.88 6.92
CA TYR A 227 -19.13 -5.60 7.41
C TYR A 227 -19.82 -4.46 6.65
N LEU A 228 -19.09 -3.41 6.26
CA LEU A 228 -19.62 -2.37 5.39
C LEU A 228 -20.05 -2.93 4.02
N LEU A 229 -19.27 -3.85 3.44
CA LEU A 229 -19.64 -4.54 2.21
C LEU A 229 -20.98 -5.25 2.39
N TYR A 230 -21.16 -5.99 3.49
CA TYR A 230 -22.45 -6.59 3.84
C TYR A 230 -23.57 -5.54 3.89
N LEU A 231 -23.38 -4.41 4.59
CA LEU A 231 -24.38 -3.35 4.67
C LEU A 231 -24.73 -2.74 3.30
N LYS A 232 -23.74 -2.52 2.43
CA LYS A 232 -23.94 -2.01 1.06
C LYS A 232 -24.74 -2.96 0.16
N THR A 233 -24.72 -4.28 0.44
CA THR A 233 -25.61 -5.24 -0.25
C THR A 233 -27.05 -5.16 0.23
N LYS A 234 -27.30 -4.64 1.44
CA LYS A 234 -28.63 -4.57 2.06
C LYS A 234 -29.33 -3.24 1.80
N SER A 235 -28.60 -2.13 1.83
CA SER A 235 -29.20 -0.80 1.71
C SER A 235 -28.29 0.19 0.98
N LYS A 236 -28.91 1.04 0.14
CA LYS A 236 -28.23 2.12 -0.57
C LYS A 236 -27.82 3.27 0.35
N GLU A 237 -28.34 3.34 1.57
CA GLU A 237 -27.99 4.41 2.53
C GLU A 237 -26.51 4.37 2.98
N TYR A 238 -25.84 3.22 2.79
CA TYR A 238 -24.42 3.02 3.09
C TYR A 238 -23.51 3.23 1.88
N TRP A 239 -24.08 3.58 0.72
CA TRP A 239 -23.32 3.85 -0.47
C TRP A 239 -22.54 5.15 -0.30
N GLU A 240 -21.32 5.19 -0.84
CA GLU A 240 -20.53 6.41 -0.83
C GLU A 240 -21.07 7.40 -1.87
N ASP A 241 -20.94 8.69 -1.60
CA ASP A 241 -21.36 9.72 -2.54
C ASP A 241 -20.35 9.88 -3.68
N GLU A 242 -20.84 9.99 -4.91
CA GLU A 242 -19.99 10.26 -6.07
C GLU A 242 -19.35 11.66 -5.92
N PRO A 243 -18.01 11.79 -6.05
CA PRO A 243 -17.37 13.10 -5.96
C PRO A 243 -17.75 13.98 -7.17
N GLU A 244 -18.31 15.17 -6.92
CA GLU A 244 -18.75 16.15 -7.95
C GLU A 244 -17.73 16.44 -9.05
N ASN A 245 -16.43 16.32 -8.76
CA ASN A 245 -15.35 16.52 -9.72
C ASN A 245 -14.40 15.30 -9.70
N ASN A 246 -14.73 14.30 -10.52
CA ASN A 246 -14.01 13.04 -10.59
C ASN A 246 -13.16 12.95 -11.88
N PRO A 247 -11.94 13.53 -11.90
CA PRO A 247 -11.05 13.42 -13.05
C PRO A 247 -10.76 11.96 -13.34
N THR A 248 -11.03 11.58 -14.57
CA THR A 248 -10.76 10.25 -15.10
C THR A 248 -9.29 10.08 -15.46
N LEU A 249 -8.87 8.84 -15.74
CA LEU A 249 -7.56 8.57 -16.37
C LEU A 249 -7.31 9.47 -17.57
N TRP A 250 -8.34 9.66 -18.41
CA TRP A 250 -8.25 10.47 -19.61
C TRP A 250 -7.99 11.94 -19.29
N ASP A 251 -8.65 12.49 -18.27
CA ASP A 251 -8.42 13.88 -17.83
C ASP A 251 -6.98 14.06 -17.34
N LEU A 252 -6.48 13.13 -16.52
CA LEU A 252 -5.12 13.17 -16.00
C LEU A 252 -4.07 12.99 -17.10
N LEU A 253 -4.32 12.11 -18.07
CA LEU A 253 -3.43 11.85 -19.19
C LEU A 253 -3.39 13.06 -20.13
N TRP A 254 -4.53 13.68 -20.41
CA TRP A 254 -4.62 14.93 -21.16
C TRP A 254 -3.94 16.11 -20.45
N ASP A 255 -4.11 16.24 -19.13
CA ASP A 255 -3.44 17.27 -18.35
C ASP A 255 -1.93 17.04 -18.29
N TRP A 256 -1.48 15.80 -18.21
CA TRP A 256 -0.06 15.45 -18.30
C TRP A 256 0.52 15.75 -19.69
N LEU A 257 -0.19 15.38 -20.77
CA LEU A 257 0.17 15.72 -22.15
C LEU A 257 0.24 17.24 -22.36
N LYS A 258 -0.71 18.00 -21.84
CA LYS A 258 -0.70 19.48 -21.88
C LYS A 258 0.45 20.06 -21.03
N GLY A 259 0.75 19.42 -19.90
CA GLY A 259 1.88 19.76 -19.03
C GLY A 259 3.24 19.41 -19.64
N PHE A 260 3.27 18.55 -20.66
CA PHE A 260 4.42 18.19 -21.49
C PHE A 260 4.79 19.35 -22.42
N SER A 261 5.24 20.44 -21.80
CA SER A 261 5.72 21.61 -22.51
C SER A 261 7.10 21.33 -23.10
N LEU A 262 7.19 21.36 -24.44
CA LEU A 262 8.47 21.35 -25.16
C LEU A 262 9.47 22.38 -24.61
N LYS A 263 9.00 23.50 -24.00
CA LYS A 263 9.89 24.49 -23.35
C LYS A 263 10.62 23.96 -22.11
N LYS A 264 10.04 23.03 -21.34
CA LYS A 264 10.73 22.37 -20.21
C LYS A 264 11.60 21.20 -20.67
N ALA A 265 11.17 20.51 -21.73
CA ALA A 265 11.95 19.45 -22.37
C ALA A 265 13.25 19.98 -23.02
N LYS A 266 13.28 21.26 -23.45
CA LYS A 266 14.47 21.93 -23.99
C LYS A 266 15.70 21.92 -23.08
N ILE A 267 15.54 21.83 -21.76
CA ILE A 267 16.68 21.77 -20.81
C ILE A 267 16.93 20.33 -20.39
N ARG A 268 15.86 19.57 -20.15
CA ARG A 268 15.95 18.17 -19.72
C ARG A 268 16.61 17.27 -20.77
N ILE A 269 16.21 17.38 -22.04
CA ILE A 269 16.73 16.52 -23.11
C ILE A 269 18.24 16.76 -23.33
N PRO A 270 18.75 18.00 -23.43
CA PRO A 270 20.19 18.23 -23.47
C PRO A 270 20.92 17.76 -22.21
N LEU A 271 20.32 17.91 -21.02
CA LEU A 271 20.94 17.46 -19.77
C LEU A 271 21.09 15.93 -19.73
N GLU A 272 20.06 15.19 -20.16
CA GLU A 272 20.07 13.74 -20.28
C GLU A 272 21.08 13.27 -21.36
N ILE A 273 21.21 14.01 -22.47
CA ILE A 273 22.24 13.77 -23.51
C ILE A 273 23.66 14.04 -22.97
N VAL A 274 23.87 15.12 -22.21
CA VAL A 274 25.18 15.43 -21.60
C VAL A 274 25.56 14.39 -20.55
N PHE A 275 24.61 13.96 -19.72
CA PHE A 275 24.83 12.90 -18.74
C PHE A 275 25.17 11.56 -19.44
N PHE A 276 24.57 11.30 -20.60
CA PHE A 276 24.88 10.16 -21.46
C PHE A 276 26.31 10.22 -22.04
N VAL A 277 26.76 11.39 -22.52
CA VAL A 277 28.14 11.58 -23.00
C VAL A 277 29.14 11.35 -21.86
N LEU A 278 28.89 11.90 -20.66
CA LEU A 278 29.76 11.73 -19.50
C LEU A 278 29.86 10.27 -19.04
N ILE A 279 28.77 9.49 -19.12
CA ILE A 279 28.79 8.07 -18.80
C ILE A 279 29.57 7.26 -19.85
N ILE A 280 29.47 7.60 -21.14
CA ILE A 280 30.28 6.97 -22.19
C ILE A 280 31.76 7.25 -21.95
N GLU A 281 32.13 8.50 -21.70
CA GLU A 281 33.53 8.90 -21.43
C GLU A 281 34.10 8.16 -20.20
N LEU A 282 33.30 8.03 -19.13
CA LEU A 282 33.67 7.32 -17.90
C LEU A 282 33.87 5.81 -18.17
N LEU A 283 33.02 5.20 -18.98
CA LEU A 283 33.12 3.78 -19.34
C LEU A 283 34.30 3.49 -20.27
N ASP A 284 34.60 4.40 -21.20
CA ASP A 284 35.79 4.33 -22.06
C ASP A 284 37.08 4.47 -21.23
N HIS A 285 37.09 5.35 -20.22
CA HIS A 285 38.20 5.46 -19.24
C HIS A 285 38.35 4.21 -18.35
N LEU A 286 37.27 3.47 -18.09
CA LEU A 286 37.28 2.21 -17.34
C LEU A 286 37.64 0.97 -18.19
N GLY A 287 38.04 1.16 -19.46
CA GLY A 287 38.61 0.11 -20.30
C GLY A 287 37.59 -0.74 -21.08
N TYR A 288 36.33 -0.31 -21.19
CA TYR A 288 35.28 -1.02 -21.94
C TYR A 288 35.35 -0.83 -23.47
N ASN A 289 36.53 -0.61 -24.03
CA ASN A 289 36.73 -0.07 -25.38
C ASN A 289 36.67 -1.13 -26.52
N GLY A 290 35.97 -2.26 -26.32
CA GLY A 290 36.33 -3.49 -27.02
C GLY A 290 35.29 -4.28 -27.84
N SER A 291 33.97 -4.10 -27.69
CA SER A 291 33.03 -4.99 -28.42
C SER A 291 31.81 -4.30 -29.03
N SER A 292 31.58 -4.59 -30.31
CA SER A 292 30.40 -4.17 -31.09
C SER A 292 29.07 -4.65 -30.51
N LEU A 293 29.09 -5.57 -29.53
CA LEU A 293 27.94 -6.11 -28.81
C LEU A 293 27.51 -5.27 -27.59
N ALA A 294 28.42 -4.46 -27.02
CA ALA A 294 28.13 -3.64 -25.83
C ALA A 294 27.22 -2.43 -26.15
N ARG A 295 27.34 -1.85 -27.35
CA ARG A 295 26.57 -0.67 -27.77
C ARG A 295 25.06 -0.95 -27.93
N PRO A 296 24.62 -2.07 -28.53
CA PRO A 296 23.20 -2.46 -28.55
C PRO A 296 22.62 -2.73 -27.16
N ILE A 297 23.38 -3.37 -26.27
CA ILE A 297 22.94 -3.66 -24.90
C ILE A 297 22.76 -2.34 -24.12
N LEU A 298 23.72 -1.42 -24.22
CA LEU A 298 23.63 -0.07 -23.64
C LEU A 298 22.43 0.71 -24.19
N LEU A 299 22.17 0.66 -25.51
CA LEU A 299 21.00 1.28 -26.13
C LEU A 299 19.68 0.73 -25.56
N VAL A 300 19.58 -0.60 -25.38
CA VAL A 300 18.42 -1.24 -24.76
C VAL A 300 18.27 -0.82 -23.30
N TRP A 301 19.36 -0.71 -22.55
CA TRP A 301 19.35 -0.19 -21.18
C TRP A 301 18.92 1.29 -21.12
N ILE A 302 19.32 2.11 -22.08
CA ILE A 302 18.89 3.53 -22.18
C ILE A 302 17.42 3.63 -22.52
N VAL A 303 16.92 2.89 -23.50
CA VAL A 303 15.48 2.85 -23.82
C VAL A 303 14.70 2.38 -22.59
N ARG A 304 15.21 1.39 -21.84
CA ARG A 304 14.60 0.93 -20.59
C ARG A 304 14.64 2.01 -19.50
N MET A 305 15.75 2.70 -19.29
CA MET A 305 15.87 3.76 -18.26
C MET A 305 15.07 5.01 -18.61
N LEU A 306 15.00 5.40 -19.89
CA LEU A 306 14.15 6.49 -20.37
C LEU A 306 12.67 6.13 -20.26
N THR A 307 12.31 4.89 -20.62
CA THR A 307 10.94 4.40 -20.47
C THR A 307 10.57 4.32 -19.00
N LEU A 308 11.45 3.79 -18.14
CA LEU A 308 11.27 3.78 -16.68
C LEU A 308 11.17 5.20 -16.12
N GLY A 309 12.01 6.14 -16.57
CA GLY A 309 11.97 7.53 -16.15
C GLY A 309 10.68 8.24 -16.56
N LEU A 310 10.20 8.01 -17.79
CA LEU A 310 8.92 8.52 -18.28
C LEU A 310 7.73 7.91 -17.54
N VAL A 311 7.77 6.60 -17.31
CA VAL A 311 6.76 5.88 -16.53
C VAL A 311 6.76 6.37 -15.09
N LEU A 312 7.94 6.53 -14.46
CA LEU A 312 8.08 7.05 -13.11
C LEU A 312 7.61 8.50 -13.02
N ASP A 313 7.91 9.35 -14.01
CA ASP A 313 7.41 10.72 -14.05
C ASP A 313 5.91 10.79 -14.25
N PHE A 314 5.34 9.92 -15.09
CA PHE A 314 3.90 9.79 -15.24
C PHE A 314 3.27 9.36 -13.91
N PHE A 315 3.76 8.28 -13.29
CA PHE A 315 3.30 7.83 -11.96
C PHE A 315 3.45 8.93 -10.90
N THR A 316 4.56 9.66 -10.89
CA THR A 316 4.82 10.74 -9.93
C THR A 316 3.93 11.96 -10.21
N SER A 317 3.60 12.24 -11.47
CA SER A 317 2.67 13.30 -11.86
C SER A 317 1.23 12.93 -11.51
N VAL A 318 0.82 11.70 -11.77
CA VAL A 318 -0.48 11.13 -11.37
C VAL A 318 -0.61 11.16 -9.85
N ALA A 319 0.38 10.64 -9.13
CA ALA A 319 0.43 10.70 -7.67
C ALA A 319 0.37 12.14 -7.14
N ARG A 320 1.13 13.08 -7.74
CA ARG A 320 1.08 14.51 -7.35
C ARG A 320 -0.26 15.17 -7.64
N ALA A 321 -0.88 14.90 -8.79
CA ALA A 321 -2.19 15.44 -9.14
C ALA A 321 -3.25 14.96 -8.14
N ILE A 322 -3.18 13.68 -7.77
CA ILE A 322 -4.11 13.09 -6.82
C ILE A 322 -3.82 13.59 -5.39
N MET A 323 -2.57 13.69 -4.95
CA MET A 323 -2.20 14.31 -3.66
C MET A 323 -2.65 15.77 -3.56
N ARG A 324 -2.52 16.55 -4.64
CA ARG A 324 -3.03 17.94 -4.70
C ARG A 324 -4.56 18.01 -4.58
N LYS A 325 -5.30 17.05 -5.14
CA LYS A 325 -6.76 16.92 -4.98
C LYS A 325 -7.13 16.69 -3.51
N PHE A 326 -6.43 15.80 -2.83
CA PHE A 326 -6.67 15.53 -1.41
C PHE A 326 -6.28 16.71 -0.51
N SER A 327 -5.24 17.46 -0.86
CA SER A 327 -4.83 18.68 -0.16
C SER A 327 -5.81 19.85 -0.37
N LYS A 328 -6.31 20.10 -1.58
CA LYS A 328 -7.27 21.19 -1.86
C LYS A 328 -8.63 21.03 -1.18
N LYS A 329 -9.08 19.79 -0.93
CA LYS A 329 -10.29 19.51 -0.12
C LYS A 329 -10.17 20.05 1.33
N LYS A 330 -8.96 20.36 1.80
CA LYS A 330 -8.64 20.92 3.12
C LYS A 330 -8.86 22.44 3.20
N GLN A 331 -8.82 23.15 2.07
CA GLN A 331 -8.97 24.62 2.02
C GLN A 331 -10.42 25.07 1.78
N GLY A 332 -11.27 24.22 1.20
CA GLY A 332 -12.70 24.52 0.95
C GLY A 332 -13.64 24.25 2.13
N LYS A 333 -13.12 23.92 3.31
CA LYS A 333 -13.90 23.75 4.56
C LYS A 333 -13.34 24.66 5.67
N LYS A 334 -13.22 25.95 5.39
CA LYS A 334 -13.10 26.98 6.42
C LYS A 334 -14.48 27.56 6.70
#